data_AF-T0ZTY0-F1
#
_entry.id   AF-T0ZTY0-F1
#
_cell.length_a   1.000
_cell.length_b   1.000
_cell.length_c   1.000
_cell.angle_alpha   90.00
_cell.angle_beta   90.00
_cell.angle_gamma   90.00
#
_symmetry.space_group_name_H-M   'P 1'
#
loop_
_entity.id
_entity.type
_entity.pdbx_description
1 polymer ?
#
loop_
_entity_poly.entity_id
_entity_poly.type
_entity_poly.pdbx_seq_one_letter_code
_entity_poly.pdbx_strand_id
1 'polypeptide(L)'
;PTNAPLDMFDTTIMLKPRRQWPASMTYEKLIAQMNAKLQFPGLTNTWTMPVAGRLDMELTGIKTPVGLKIQGPSLAGIARLGRRISDLLTRLRGVESVFAERVAQGLYINIAVRRLEAARYGLTVGDVQRAIESGIGGEDIAETVQGRERFPINVRYAHDFRNN
;
A
#
# COMPACT_ATOMS: atom_id res chain seq x y z
N PRO A 1 -4.99 11.65 8.69
CA PRO A 1 -4.22 11.08 7.55
C PRO A 1 -4.62 9.62 7.35
N THR A 2 -5.34 9.31 6.27
CA THR A 2 -5.66 7.92 5.91
C THR A 2 -4.36 7.24 5.51
N ASN A 3 -3.98 6.16 6.21
CA ASN A 3 -2.85 5.30 5.85
C ASN A 3 -3.14 4.62 4.52
N ALA A 4 -2.86 5.31 3.42
CA ALA A 4 -2.79 4.71 2.11
C ALA A 4 -1.35 4.23 1.91
N PRO A 5 -1.08 2.92 1.81
CA PRO A 5 0.26 2.46 1.49
C PRO A 5 0.65 2.90 0.07
N LEU A 6 1.95 3.03 -0.20
CA LEU A 6 2.48 3.61 -1.45
C LEU A 6 2.13 2.80 -2.71
N ASP A 7 1.74 1.54 -2.54
CA ASP A 7 1.28 0.64 -3.59
C ASP A 7 -0.22 0.79 -3.90
N MET A 8 -0.95 1.60 -3.13
CA MET A 8 -2.37 1.88 -3.34
C MET A 8 -2.57 3.24 -4.01
N PHE A 9 -3.24 3.23 -5.16
CA PHE A 9 -3.52 4.45 -5.93
C PHE A 9 -5.00 4.85 -5.81
N ASP A 10 -5.24 6.05 -5.29
CA ASP A 10 -6.57 6.67 -5.29
C ASP A 10 -6.61 7.83 -6.30
N THR A 11 -7.29 7.64 -7.43
CA THR A 11 -7.42 8.67 -8.46
C THR A 11 -8.83 9.24 -8.49
N THR A 12 -8.98 10.54 -8.25
CA THR A 12 -10.27 11.23 -8.40
C THR A 12 -10.47 11.67 -9.84
N ILE A 13 -11.52 11.17 -10.49
CA ILE A 13 -11.85 11.50 -11.88
C ILE A 13 -13.03 12.47 -11.91
N MET A 14 -12.83 13.64 -12.51
CA MET A 14 -13.92 14.60 -12.75
C MET A 14 -14.47 14.42 -14.16
N LEU A 15 -15.73 13.98 -14.25
CA LEU A 15 -16.40 13.82 -15.54
C LEU A 15 -16.87 15.16 -16.09
N LYS A 16 -16.89 15.28 -17.41
CA LYS A 16 -17.52 16.42 -18.10
C LYS A 16 -19.01 16.51 -17.70
N PRO A 17 -19.63 17.70 -17.80
CA PRO A 17 -21.07 17.83 -17.64
C PRO A 17 -21.82 16.86 -18.56
N ARG A 18 -22.89 16.23 -18.06
CA ARG A 18 -23.63 15.15 -18.74
C ARG A 18 -24.12 15.51 -20.14
N ARG A 19 -24.46 16.79 -20.37
CA ARG A 19 -24.85 17.36 -21.67
C ARG A 19 -23.76 17.28 -22.76
N GLN A 20 -22.49 17.11 -22.38
CA GLN A 20 -21.35 17.01 -23.29
C GLN A 20 -20.96 15.56 -23.57
N TRP A 21 -21.71 14.59 -23.04
CA TRP A 21 -21.40 13.19 -23.26
C TRP A 21 -21.89 12.76 -24.65
N PRO A 22 -21.23 11.77 -25.29
CA PRO A 22 -21.75 11.17 -26.50
C PRO A 22 -23.18 10.68 -26.32
N ALA A 23 -24.00 10.75 -27.38
CA ALA A 23 -25.36 10.25 -27.35
C ALA A 23 -25.38 8.76 -26.93
N SER A 24 -26.34 8.37 -26.09
CA SER A 24 -26.49 7.03 -25.49
C SER A 24 -25.44 6.58 -24.47
N MET A 25 -24.52 7.48 -24.05
CA MET A 25 -23.55 7.17 -23.00
C MET A 25 -24.22 7.11 -21.62
N THR A 26 -23.96 6.03 -20.88
CA THR A 26 -24.40 5.86 -19.48
C THR A 26 -23.19 5.74 -18.56
N TYR A 27 -23.43 5.81 -17.25
CA TYR A 27 -22.37 5.68 -16.26
C TYR A 27 -21.75 4.27 -16.30
N GLU A 28 -22.58 3.23 -16.47
CA GLU A 28 -22.13 1.84 -16.61
C GLU A 28 -21.26 1.66 -17.86
N LYS A 29 -21.70 2.20 -19.01
CA LYS A 29 -20.92 2.13 -20.26
C LYS A 29 -19.59 2.86 -20.11
N LEU A 30 -19.58 4.00 -19.43
CA LEU A 30 -18.36 4.77 -19.21
C LEU A 30 -17.37 4.01 -18.31
N ILE A 31 -17.82 3.46 -17.19
CA ILE A 31 -17.00 2.61 -16.32
C ILE A 31 -16.46 1.41 -17.09
N ALA A 32 -17.31 0.72 -17.85
CA ALA A 32 -16.88 -0.43 -18.64
C ALA A 32 -15.78 -0.07 -19.65
N GLN A 33 -15.92 1.06 -20.34
CA GLN A 33 -14.91 1.55 -21.30
C GLN A 33 -13.62 1.97 -20.61
N MET A 34 -13.70 2.65 -19.46
CA MET A 34 -12.50 3.03 -18.69
C MET A 34 -11.79 1.80 -18.16
N ASN A 35 -12.54 0.85 -17.58
CA ASN A 35 -12.01 -0.40 -17.07
C ASN A 35 -11.30 -1.18 -18.17
N ALA A 36 -11.91 -1.36 -19.34
CA ALA A 36 -11.31 -2.08 -20.46
C ALA A 36 -10.01 -1.43 -20.97
N LYS A 37 -9.89 -0.10 -20.88
CA LYS A 37 -8.70 0.64 -21.34
C LYS A 37 -7.57 0.71 -20.31
N LEU A 38 -7.87 0.60 -19.03
CA LEU A 38 -6.91 0.79 -17.94
C LEU A 38 -6.44 -0.55 -17.35
N GLN A 39 -6.16 -1.53 -18.20
CA GLN A 39 -5.69 -2.84 -17.77
C GLN A 39 -4.15 -2.86 -17.74
N PHE A 40 -3.58 -2.94 -16.54
CA PHE A 40 -2.13 -3.06 -16.34
C PHE A 40 -1.80 -4.36 -15.59
N PRO A 41 -0.77 -5.11 -16.00
CA PRO A 41 -0.33 -6.30 -15.28
C PRO A 41 -0.03 -5.99 -13.80
N GLY A 42 -0.64 -6.75 -12.89
CA GLY A 42 -0.44 -6.60 -11.44
C GLY A 42 -1.30 -5.54 -10.76
N LEU A 43 -2.15 -4.81 -11.49
CA LEU A 43 -3.10 -3.84 -10.92
C LEU A 43 -4.54 -4.31 -11.14
N THR A 44 -5.31 -4.35 -10.06
CA THR A 44 -6.76 -4.62 -10.11
C THR A 44 -7.52 -3.32 -9.93
N ASN A 45 -8.32 -2.94 -10.93
CA ASN A 45 -9.12 -1.73 -10.85
C ASN A 45 -10.37 -1.94 -9.99
N THR A 46 -10.76 -0.90 -9.25
CA THR A 46 -12.06 -0.77 -8.61
C THR A 46 -12.64 0.60 -8.89
N TRP A 47 -13.94 0.67 -9.09
CA TRP A 47 -14.64 1.90 -9.47
C TRP A 47 -15.71 2.21 -8.42
N THR A 48 -15.63 3.38 -7.82
CA THR A 48 -16.61 3.84 -6.82
C THR A 48 -16.82 5.35 -6.90
N MET A 49 -17.93 5.81 -6.35
CA MET A 49 -18.19 7.25 -6.19
C MET A 49 -17.45 7.75 -4.94
N PRO A 50 -16.84 8.96 -4.95
CA PRO A 50 -16.03 9.43 -3.83
C PRO A 50 -16.74 9.42 -2.47
N VAL A 51 -18.02 9.77 -2.43
CA VAL A 51 -18.82 9.78 -1.18
C VAL A 51 -19.12 8.36 -0.71
N ALA A 52 -19.55 7.48 -1.61
CA ALA A 52 -19.89 6.09 -1.29
C ALA A 52 -18.65 5.31 -0.85
N GLY A 53 -17.57 5.37 -1.64
CA GLY A 53 -16.30 4.70 -1.30
C GLY A 53 -15.72 5.16 0.03
N ARG A 54 -15.85 6.45 0.38
CA ARG A 54 -15.46 6.95 1.71
C ARG A 54 -16.34 6.35 2.79
N LEU A 55 -17.66 6.35 2.63
CA LEU A 55 -18.60 5.80 3.60
C LEU A 55 -18.35 4.29 3.84
N ASP A 56 -18.17 3.52 2.77
CA ASP A 56 -17.90 2.08 2.85
C ASP A 56 -16.60 1.79 3.62
N MET A 57 -15.56 2.60 3.41
CA MET A 57 -14.33 2.52 4.17
C MET A 57 -14.52 2.85 5.65
N GLU A 58 -15.22 3.94 5.98
CA GLU A 58 -15.41 4.35 7.38
C GLU A 58 -16.27 3.32 8.14
N LEU A 59 -17.20 2.65 7.45
CA LEU A 59 -18.08 1.64 8.06
C LEU A 59 -17.42 0.26 8.19
N THR A 60 -16.69 -0.18 7.16
CA THR A 60 -16.26 -1.58 7.06
C THR A 60 -14.75 -1.75 6.93
N GLY A 61 -14.03 -0.69 6.57
CA GLY A 61 -12.62 -0.73 6.16
C GLY A 61 -12.39 -1.23 4.73
N ILE A 62 -13.46 -1.50 3.95
CA ILE A 62 -13.37 -2.08 2.61
C ILE A 62 -13.83 -1.03 1.58
N LYS A 63 -13.03 -0.84 0.52
CA LYS A 63 -13.26 0.14 -0.57
C LYS A 63 -14.17 -0.35 -1.70
N THR A 64 -14.56 -1.62 -1.66
CA THR A 64 -15.39 -2.28 -2.66
C THR A 64 -16.81 -2.50 -2.13
N PRO A 65 -17.84 -2.47 -2.98
CA PRO A 65 -19.23 -2.71 -2.55
C PRO A 65 -19.45 -4.08 -1.90
N VAL A 66 -18.65 -5.08 -2.30
CA VAL A 66 -18.65 -6.43 -1.70
C VAL A 66 -17.27 -6.70 -1.14
N GLY A 67 -17.21 -7.11 0.12
CA GLY A 67 -15.98 -7.43 0.84
C GLY A 67 -16.11 -8.74 1.60
N LEU A 68 -15.03 -9.53 1.61
CA LEU A 68 -14.97 -10.77 2.39
C LEU A 68 -13.84 -10.66 3.43
N LYS A 69 -14.21 -10.74 4.72
CA LYS A 69 -13.25 -10.72 5.83
C LYS A 69 -12.89 -12.15 6.22
N ILE A 70 -11.60 -12.48 6.16
CA ILE A 70 -11.06 -13.76 6.60
C ILE A 70 -10.28 -13.53 7.89
N GLN A 71 -10.71 -14.17 8.96
CA GLN A 71 -10.05 -14.11 10.27
C GLN A 71 -9.58 -15.49 10.70
N GLY A 72 -8.47 -15.54 11.41
CA GLY A 72 -7.92 -16.79 11.90
C GLY A 72 -6.63 -16.60 12.70
N PRO A 73 -6.11 -17.67 13.30
CA PRO A 73 -4.99 -17.60 14.23
C PRO A 73 -3.62 -17.48 13.54
N SER A 74 -3.52 -17.65 12.22
CA SER A 74 -2.23 -17.57 11.51
C SER A 74 -2.34 -16.84 10.18
N LEU A 75 -1.38 -15.95 9.92
CA LEU A 75 -1.29 -15.21 8.65
C LEU A 75 -1.14 -16.16 7.45
N ALA A 76 -0.37 -17.23 7.61
CA ALA A 76 -0.21 -18.25 6.57
C ALA A 76 -1.54 -18.96 6.25
N GLY A 77 -2.36 -19.26 7.26
CA GLY A 77 -3.69 -19.85 7.07
C GLY A 77 -4.65 -18.89 6.35
N ILE A 78 -4.68 -17.64 6.79
CA ILE A 78 -5.48 -16.57 6.18
C ILE A 78 -5.11 -16.39 4.71
N ALA A 79 -3.81 -16.27 4.40
CA ALA A 79 -3.33 -16.08 3.04
C ALA A 79 -3.68 -17.27 2.11
N ARG A 80 -3.54 -18.51 2.59
CA ARG A 80 -3.92 -19.70 1.81
C ARG A 80 -5.43 -19.73 1.53
N LEU A 81 -6.25 -19.43 2.53
CA LEU A 81 -7.70 -19.42 2.36
C LEU A 81 -8.15 -18.28 1.44
N GLY A 82 -7.59 -17.09 1.58
CA GLY A 82 -7.85 -15.94 0.72
C GLY A 82 -7.56 -16.23 -0.75
N ARG A 83 -6.41 -16.87 -1.05
CA ARG A 83 -6.09 -17.30 -2.41
C ARG A 83 -7.09 -18.30 -2.96
N ARG A 84 -7.41 -19.35 -2.19
CA ARG A 84 -8.37 -20.38 -2.60
C ARG A 84 -9.76 -19.79 -2.87
N ILE A 85 -10.23 -18.88 -2.03
CA ILE A 85 -11.52 -18.21 -2.22
C ILE A 85 -11.46 -17.30 -3.46
N SER A 86 -10.38 -16.54 -3.64
CA SER A 86 -10.20 -15.70 -4.84
C SER A 86 -10.26 -16.50 -6.14
N ASP A 87 -9.59 -17.66 -6.19
CA ASP A 87 -9.58 -18.55 -7.34
C ASP A 87 -10.97 -19.12 -7.67
N LEU A 88 -11.79 -19.35 -6.63
CA LEU A 88 -13.18 -19.79 -6.78
C LEU A 88 -14.09 -18.65 -7.26
N LEU A 89 -13.99 -17.48 -6.64
CA LEU A 89 -14.81 -16.31 -6.98
C LEU A 89 -14.56 -15.83 -8.42
N THR A 90 -13.32 -15.91 -8.89
CA THR A 90 -12.94 -15.54 -10.27
C THR A 90 -13.68 -16.36 -11.32
N ARG A 91 -14.21 -17.55 -10.97
CA ARG A 91 -14.95 -18.43 -11.89
C ARG A 91 -16.45 -18.15 -11.93
N LEU A 92 -16.96 -17.30 -11.03
CA LEU A 92 -18.40 -17.00 -10.95
C LEU A 92 -18.79 -15.99 -12.03
N ARG A 93 -19.96 -16.21 -12.65
CA ARG A 93 -20.52 -15.25 -13.61
C ARG A 93 -20.92 -13.96 -12.87
N GLY A 94 -20.52 -12.81 -13.41
CA GLY A 94 -20.84 -11.50 -12.84
C GLY A 94 -19.76 -10.92 -11.91
N VAL A 95 -18.68 -11.65 -11.66
CA VAL A 95 -17.52 -11.12 -10.95
C VAL A 95 -16.59 -10.42 -11.95
N GLU A 96 -16.48 -9.10 -11.86
CA GLU A 96 -15.62 -8.31 -12.75
C GLU A 96 -14.14 -8.38 -12.33
N SER A 97 -13.87 -8.32 -11.03
CA SER A 97 -12.52 -8.32 -10.48
C SER A 97 -12.51 -8.87 -9.05
N VAL A 98 -11.50 -9.67 -8.72
CA VAL A 98 -11.26 -10.15 -7.35
C VAL A 98 -9.86 -9.75 -6.94
N PHE A 99 -9.73 -9.18 -5.75
CA PHE A 99 -8.45 -8.87 -5.13
C PHE A 99 -8.41 -9.47 -3.72
N ALA A 100 -7.42 -10.34 -3.48
CA ALA A 100 -7.12 -10.87 -2.18
C ALA A 100 -5.86 -10.19 -1.64
N GLU A 101 -6.01 -9.40 -0.59
CA GLU A 101 -4.90 -8.71 0.07
C GLU A 101 -3.85 -9.72 0.58
N ARG A 102 -2.58 -9.37 0.40
CA ARG A 102 -1.46 -10.23 0.75
C ARG A 102 -0.88 -9.85 2.10
N VAL A 103 -1.42 -10.45 3.15
CA VAL A 103 -1.13 -10.17 4.57
C VAL A 103 0.33 -10.37 5.04
N ALA A 104 1.25 -10.87 4.21
CA ALA A 104 2.61 -11.23 4.63
C ALA A 104 3.68 -11.12 3.51
N GLN A 105 3.62 -10.06 2.70
CA GLN A 105 4.56 -9.87 1.57
C GLN A 105 5.46 -8.63 1.69
N GLY A 106 5.58 -8.04 2.88
CA GLY A 106 6.58 -7.00 3.10
C GLY A 106 7.98 -7.52 2.73
N LEU A 107 8.71 -6.73 1.94
CA LEU A 107 10.11 -6.99 1.65
C LEU A 107 10.93 -6.47 2.84
N TYR A 108 11.69 -7.36 3.49
CA TYR A 108 12.50 -7.02 4.65
C TYR A 108 13.96 -7.38 4.40
N ILE A 109 14.85 -6.45 4.73
CA ILE A 109 16.27 -6.73 4.92
C ILE A 109 16.47 -6.89 6.42
N ASN A 110 16.75 -8.12 6.86
CA ASN A 110 16.92 -8.42 8.28
C ASN A 110 18.40 -8.35 8.66
N ILE A 111 18.76 -7.40 9.51
CA ILE A 111 20.12 -7.28 10.05
C ILE A 111 20.17 -7.94 11.42
N ALA A 112 20.68 -9.17 11.46
CA ALA A 112 20.83 -9.95 12.69
C ALA A 112 22.18 -9.66 13.36
N VAL A 113 22.18 -8.83 14.42
CA VAL A 113 23.41 -8.46 15.14
C VAL A 113 23.98 -9.67 15.90
N ARG A 114 25.20 -10.08 15.52
CA ARG A 114 25.94 -11.15 16.19
C ARG A 114 26.62 -10.59 17.45
N ARG A 115 25.93 -10.71 18.59
CA ARG A 115 26.34 -10.10 19.88
C ARG A 115 27.79 -10.40 20.27
N LEU A 116 28.23 -11.66 20.12
CA LEU A 116 29.60 -12.06 20.47
C LEU A 116 30.66 -11.43 19.57
N GLU A 117 30.33 -11.11 18.31
CA GLU A 117 31.25 -10.43 17.41
C GLU A 117 31.29 -8.92 17.67
N ALA A 118 30.13 -8.30 17.88
CA ALA A 118 30.05 -6.88 18.26
C ALA A 118 30.85 -6.60 19.55
N ALA A 119 30.76 -7.48 20.55
CA ALA A 119 31.50 -7.36 21.79
C ALA A 119 33.03 -7.36 21.62
N ARG A 120 33.56 -8.03 20.59
CA ARG A 120 35.01 -8.01 20.28
C ARG A 120 35.50 -6.61 19.89
N TYR A 121 34.60 -5.79 19.37
CA TYR A 121 34.86 -4.39 19.02
C TYR A 121 34.39 -3.40 20.08
N GLY A 122 33.95 -3.89 21.26
CA GLY A 122 33.40 -3.06 22.33
C GLY A 122 32.03 -2.45 22.00
N LEU A 123 31.33 -2.95 20.98
CA LEU A 123 30.05 -2.40 20.54
C LEU A 123 28.87 -3.10 21.20
N THR A 124 27.88 -2.30 21.62
CA THR A 124 26.58 -2.83 22.04
C THR A 124 25.68 -3.08 20.82
N VAL A 125 24.60 -3.84 21.01
CA VAL A 125 23.56 -3.98 19.97
C VAL A 125 22.96 -2.63 19.59
N GLY A 126 22.78 -1.73 20.57
CA GLY A 126 22.25 -0.39 20.34
C GLY A 126 23.16 0.48 19.47
N ASP A 127 24.48 0.33 19.59
CA ASP A 127 25.42 1.08 18.75
C ASP A 127 25.34 0.62 17.28
N VAL A 128 25.18 -0.69 17.06
CA VAL A 128 24.98 -1.25 15.72
C VAL A 128 23.63 -0.79 15.14
N GLN A 129 22.56 -0.79 15.93
CA GLN A 129 21.24 -0.33 15.49
C GLN A 129 21.24 1.16 15.13
N ARG A 130 21.88 2.01 15.95
CA ARG A 130 22.01 3.45 15.69
C ARG A 130 22.71 3.73 14.36
N ALA A 131 23.76 2.95 14.04
CA ALA A 131 24.46 3.06 12.77
C ALA A 131 23.58 2.66 11.57
N ILE A 132 22.65 1.72 11.76
CA ILE A 132 21.68 1.31 10.74
C ILE A 132 20.60 2.38 10.55
N GLU A 133 19.99 2.86 11.63
CA GLU A 133 18.87 3.81 11.62
C GLU A 133 19.26 5.15 10.99
N SER A 134 20.37 5.76 11.42
CA SER A 134 20.89 6.99 10.82
C SER A 134 21.61 6.70 9.50
N GLY A 135 22.63 5.83 9.52
CA GLY A 135 23.53 5.63 8.38
C GLY A 135 22.86 5.05 7.14
N ILE A 136 21.95 4.08 7.31
CA ILE A 136 21.21 3.44 6.21
C ILE A 136 19.79 3.97 6.11
N GLY A 137 19.05 4.05 7.22
CA GLY A 137 17.64 4.47 7.26
C GLY A 137 17.44 5.95 6.95
N GLY A 138 18.38 6.81 7.38
CA GLY A 138 18.26 8.25 7.24
C GLY A 138 17.29 8.89 8.22
N GLU A 139 17.21 8.34 9.44
CA GLU A 139 16.43 8.90 10.55
C GLU A 139 16.76 10.38 10.78
N ASP A 140 15.71 11.17 11.06
CA ASP A 140 15.83 12.58 11.37
C ASP A 140 16.47 12.76 12.76
N ILE A 141 17.54 13.56 12.83
CA ILE A 141 18.32 13.79 14.05
C ILE A 141 18.00 15.13 14.72
N ALA A 142 17.40 16.06 13.97
CA ALA A 142 17.05 17.39 14.44
C ALA A 142 16.04 18.05 13.47
N GLU A 143 15.54 19.23 13.83
CA GLU A 143 14.76 20.08 12.93
C GLU A 143 15.35 21.50 12.90
N THR A 144 15.34 22.14 11.74
CA THR A 144 15.51 23.61 11.67
C THR A 144 14.16 24.29 11.86
N VAL A 145 14.16 25.44 12.55
CA VAL A 145 12.96 26.27 12.73
C VAL A 145 13.12 27.54 11.90
N GLN A 146 12.23 27.74 10.93
CA GLN A 146 12.23 28.89 10.04
C GLN A 146 10.88 29.60 10.13
N GLY A 147 10.76 30.52 11.09
CA GLY A 147 9.48 31.16 11.43
C GLY A 147 8.50 30.15 12.01
N ARG A 148 7.41 29.86 11.27
CA ARG A 148 6.40 28.84 11.64
C ARG A 148 6.67 27.47 11.01
N GLU A 149 7.62 27.40 10.09
CA GLU A 149 7.96 26.18 9.36
C GLU A 149 9.04 25.40 10.10
N ARG A 150 8.97 24.08 10.01
CA ARG A 150 9.93 23.14 10.59
C ARG A 150 10.39 22.20 9.50
N PHE A 151 11.70 22.02 9.38
CA PHE A 151 12.28 21.12 8.39
C PHE A 151 13.19 20.10 9.09
N PRO A 152 13.03 18.79 8.80
CA PRO A 152 13.89 17.77 9.37
C PRO A 152 15.31 17.87 8.84
N ILE A 153 16.27 17.50 9.69
CA ILE A 153 17.68 17.34 9.37
C ILE A 153 18.02 15.87 9.61
N ASN A 154 18.59 15.19 8.62
CA ASN A 154 19.10 13.84 8.77
C ASN A 154 20.57 13.74 8.37
N VAL A 155 21.23 12.70 8.87
CA VAL A 155 22.58 12.30 8.48
C VAL A 155 22.50 10.86 8.00
N ARG A 156 23.01 10.62 6.79
CA ARG A 156 22.95 9.33 6.11
C ARG A 156 24.23 9.11 5.32
N TYR A 157 24.67 7.86 5.17
CA TYR A 157 25.80 7.55 4.30
C TYR A 157 25.51 7.92 2.84
N ALA A 158 26.57 8.17 2.07
CA ALA A 158 26.44 8.31 0.62
C ALA A 158 25.81 7.04 0.02
N HIS A 159 25.09 7.21 -1.09
CA HIS A 159 24.25 6.16 -1.66
C HIS A 159 25.02 4.87 -1.98
N ASP A 160 26.27 4.99 -2.46
CA ASP A 160 27.11 3.85 -2.86
C ASP A 160 27.46 2.92 -1.68
N PHE A 161 27.44 3.41 -0.44
CA PHE A 161 27.67 2.60 0.75
C PHE A 161 26.41 1.88 1.25
N ARG A 162 25.28 2.07 0.56
CA ARG A 162 23.96 1.52 0.91
C ARG A 162 23.36 0.66 -0.19
N ASN A 163 24.00 0.64 -1.36
CA ASN A 163 23.60 -0.16 -2.51
C ASN A 163 24.53 -1.36 -2.66
N ASN A 164 24.01 -2.55 -2.37
CA ASN A 164 24.47 -3.85 -2.86
C ASN A 164 23.43 -4.92 -2.54
#